data_AF-A0A2A2J1W9-F1
#
_entry.id   AF-A0A2A2J1W9-F1
#
_cell.length_a   1.000
_cell.length_b   1.000
_cell.length_c   1.000
_cell.angle_alpha   90.00
_cell.angle_beta   90.00
_cell.angle_gamma   90.00
#
_symmetry.space_group_name_H-M   'P 1'
#
loop_
_entity.id
_entity.type
_entity.pdbx_description
1 polymer ?
#
loop_
_entity_poly.entity_id
_entity_poly.type
_entity_poly.pdbx_seq_one_letter_code
_entity_poly.pdbx_strand_id
1 'polypeptide(L)'
;MASSYFLQGKYDEVLVYLNSIKAYHQQDDTFSFNLGQTLLMCKQYKEAEEQLLAVTGQERDKILYRSMLARTLIQNRKPHAAWDLYARTKDTKEAFYLLKLIANDYYKAGEYFHAAKAFNQLEKIDPSPEYWQGKRGAACGVFRHLFHGRVTPDQMSEILGLLERDNHPQADFVVSTIRKWAVNHKIDLK
;
A
#
# COMPACT_ATOMS: atom_id res chain seq x y z
N MET A 1 -24.84 17.39 6.15
CA MET A 1 -23.83 18.37 5.70
C MET A 1 -22.46 17.72 5.48
N ALA A 2 -21.87 17.04 6.47
CA ALA A 2 -20.58 16.33 6.31
C ALA A 2 -20.48 15.45 5.06
N SER A 3 -21.45 14.58 4.80
CA SER A 3 -21.42 13.69 3.62
C SER A 3 -21.40 14.46 2.28
N SER A 4 -22.02 15.64 2.20
CA SER A 4 -21.98 16.46 0.99
C SER A 4 -20.61 17.09 0.76
N TYR A 5 -19.98 17.62 1.82
CA TYR A 5 -18.61 18.14 1.73
C TYR A 5 -17.59 17.06 1.43
N PHE A 6 -17.77 15.86 1.99
CA PHE A 6 -16.91 14.72 1.71
C PHE A 6 -16.94 14.34 0.22
N LEU A 7 -18.13 14.29 -0.39
CA LEU A 7 -18.28 14.05 -1.83
C LEU A 7 -17.73 15.17 -2.72
N GLN A 8 -17.68 16.41 -2.21
CA GLN A 8 -17.06 17.56 -2.87
C GLN A 8 -15.53 17.60 -2.70
N GLY A 9 -14.93 16.67 -1.96
CA GLY A 9 -13.49 16.67 -1.65
C GLY A 9 -13.07 17.73 -0.63
N LYS A 10 -14.03 18.35 0.07
CA LYS A 10 -13.84 19.40 1.09
C LYS A 10 -13.60 18.78 2.47
N TYR A 11 -12.49 18.05 2.60
CA TYR A 11 -12.23 17.21 3.78
C TYR A 11 -11.95 18.01 5.05
N ASP A 12 -11.31 19.17 4.93
CA ASP A 12 -11.02 20.04 6.07
C ASP A 12 -12.32 20.55 6.73
N GLU A 13 -13.32 20.91 5.92
CA GLU A 13 -14.64 21.31 6.39
C GLU A 13 -15.42 20.15 7.02
N VAL A 14 -15.27 18.93 6.47
CA VAL A 14 -15.82 17.72 7.08
C VAL A 14 -15.20 17.49 8.45
N LEU A 15 -13.88 17.66 8.56
CA LEU A 15 -13.15 17.43 9.80
C LEU A 15 -13.58 18.42 10.89
N VAL A 16 -13.73 19.71 10.55
CA VAL A 16 -14.28 20.72 11.47
C VAL A 16 -15.66 20.32 11.97
N TYR A 17 -16.54 19.88 11.06
CA TYR A 17 -17.89 19.45 11.44
C TYR A 17 -17.85 18.22 12.36
N LEU A 18 -17.13 17.16 11.98
CA LEU A 18 -17.05 15.93 12.78
C LEU A 18 -16.45 16.18 14.16
N ASN A 19 -15.43 17.04 14.27
CA ASN A 19 -14.85 17.40 15.55
C ASN A 19 -15.84 18.14 16.46
N SER A 20 -16.73 18.97 15.91
CA SER A 20 -17.73 19.70 16.72
C SER A 20 -18.78 18.79 17.37
N ILE A 21 -19.04 17.62 16.79
CA ILE A 21 -20.01 16.64 17.30
C ILE A 21 -19.35 15.43 17.99
N LYS A 22 -18.02 15.32 17.97
CA LYS A 22 -17.26 14.15 18.46
C LYS A 22 -17.64 13.73 19.89
N ALA A 23 -17.87 14.69 20.78
CA ALA A 23 -18.20 14.42 22.18
C ALA A 23 -19.53 13.66 22.36
N TYR A 24 -20.46 13.76 21.40
CA TYR A 24 -21.77 13.11 21.45
C TYR A 24 -21.79 11.71 20.84
N HIS A 25 -20.72 11.31 20.13
CA HIS A 25 -20.64 10.06 19.37
C HIS A 25 -19.54 9.13 19.91
N GLN A 26 -19.44 9.02 21.23
CA GLN A 26 -18.51 8.07 21.85
C GLN A 26 -18.95 6.64 21.56
N GLN A 27 -18.00 5.78 21.17
CA GLN A 27 -18.25 4.37 20.85
C GLN A 27 -19.20 4.13 19.65
N ASP A 28 -19.41 5.13 18.81
CA ASP A 28 -20.15 4.98 17.55
C ASP A 28 -19.17 4.57 16.43
N ASP A 29 -19.31 3.33 15.96
CA ASP A 29 -18.49 2.77 14.89
C ASP A 29 -18.60 3.54 13.57
N THR A 30 -19.81 3.99 13.23
CA THR A 30 -20.05 4.74 11.98
C THR A 30 -19.37 6.10 12.05
N PHE A 31 -19.49 6.76 13.20
CA PHE A 31 -18.79 8.01 13.45
C PHE A 31 -17.27 7.82 13.40
N SER A 32 -16.74 6.81 14.10
CA SER A 32 -15.31 6.52 14.16
C SER A 32 -14.74 6.20 12.78
N PHE A 33 -15.48 5.43 11.96
CA PHE A 33 -15.10 5.13 10.59
C PHE A 33 -15.10 6.37 9.69
N ASN A 34 -16.13 7.22 9.77
CA ASN A 34 -16.22 8.46 8.98
C ASN A 34 -15.13 9.46 9.37
N LEU A 35 -14.83 9.58 10.67
CA LEU A 35 -13.76 10.42 11.18
C LEU A 35 -12.40 9.89 10.72
N GLY A 36 -12.13 8.58 10.85
CA GLY A 36 -10.90 7.94 10.40
C GLY A 36 -10.62 8.15 8.91
N GLN A 37 -11.64 8.01 8.05
CA GLN A 37 -11.51 8.30 6.62
C GLN A 37 -11.22 9.79 6.34
N THR A 38 -11.89 10.69 7.05
CA THR A 38 -11.67 12.13 6.88
C THR A 38 -10.25 12.51 7.29
N LEU A 39 -9.77 12.01 8.43
CA LEU A 39 -8.39 12.19 8.90
C LEU A 39 -7.37 11.67 7.89
N LEU A 40 -7.62 10.49 7.30
CA LEU A 40 -6.78 9.94 6.24
C LEU A 40 -6.69 10.89 5.03
N MET A 41 -7.81 11.46 4.60
CA MET A 41 -7.85 12.41 3.48
C MET A 41 -7.14 13.74 3.80
N CYS A 42 -7.23 14.19 5.05
CA CYS A 42 -6.47 15.34 5.59
C CYS A 42 -4.99 15.01 5.91
N LYS A 43 -4.51 13.81 5.57
CA LYS A 43 -3.14 13.33 5.82
C LYS A 43 -2.75 13.26 7.30
N GLN A 44 -3.73 13.21 8.20
CA GLN A 44 -3.54 12.99 9.63
C GLN A 44 -3.50 11.48 9.93
N TYR A 45 -2.47 10.81 9.41
CA TYR A 45 -2.42 9.35 9.33
C TYR A 45 -2.40 8.63 10.67
N LYS A 46 -1.73 9.20 11.69
CA LYS A 46 -1.67 8.60 13.03
C LYS A 46 -3.05 8.56 13.69
N GLU A 47 -3.71 9.71 13.72
CA GLU A 47 -5.06 9.86 14.28
C GLU A 47 -6.09 9.06 13.47
N ALA A 48 -5.94 9.01 12.14
CA ALA A 48 -6.76 8.18 11.28
C ALA A 48 -6.69 6.70 11.68
N GLU A 49 -5.49 6.19 11.97
CA GLU A 49 -5.30 4.80 12.40
C GLU A 49 -6.00 4.54 13.72
N GLU A 50 -5.85 5.44 14.70
CA GLU A 50 -6.52 5.31 16.01
C GLU A 50 -8.04 5.25 15.86
N GLN A 51 -8.63 6.15 15.06
CA GLN A 51 -10.07 6.16 14.84
C GLN A 51 -10.58 4.95 14.06
N LEU A 52 -9.82 4.47 13.07
CA LEU A 52 -10.19 3.25 12.34
C LEU A 52 -10.09 2.02 13.24
N LEU A 53 -9.04 1.90 14.06
CA LEU A 53 -8.88 0.77 14.97
C LEU A 53 -9.91 0.74 16.11
N ALA A 54 -10.48 1.90 16.46
CA ALA A 54 -11.58 2.01 17.42
C ALA A 54 -12.90 1.41 16.92
N VAL A 55 -13.04 1.17 15.61
CA VAL A 55 -14.22 0.50 15.02
C VAL A 55 -14.20 -0.98 15.41
N THR A 56 -15.25 -1.47 16.07
CA THR A 56 -15.30 -2.85 16.60
C THR A 56 -16.40 -3.73 16.01
N GLY A 57 -17.47 -3.14 15.48
CA GLY A 57 -18.62 -3.85 14.94
C GLY A 57 -18.54 -4.19 13.46
N GLN A 58 -19.72 -4.37 12.83
CA GLN A 58 -19.88 -4.94 11.49
C GLN A 58 -19.25 -4.11 10.36
N GLU A 59 -18.95 -2.83 10.60
CA GLU A 59 -18.21 -2.01 9.62
C GLU A 59 -16.87 -2.65 9.24
N ARG A 60 -16.23 -3.41 10.14
CA ARG A 60 -14.95 -4.10 9.90
C ARG A 60 -15.02 -5.17 8.80
N ASP A 61 -16.20 -5.71 8.58
CA ASP A 61 -16.41 -6.76 7.58
C ASP A 61 -16.50 -6.20 6.16
N LYS A 62 -16.78 -4.90 6.03
CA LYS A 62 -16.91 -4.24 4.74
C LYS A 62 -15.54 -4.03 4.10
N ILE A 63 -15.45 -4.32 2.80
CA ILE A 63 -14.24 -4.07 2.01
C ILE A 63 -13.77 -2.61 2.06
N LEU A 64 -14.70 -1.66 2.18
CA LEU A 64 -14.37 -0.24 2.27
C LEU A 64 -13.55 0.05 3.54
N TYR A 65 -13.96 -0.50 4.70
CA TYR A 65 -13.19 -0.36 5.93
C TYR A 65 -11.77 -0.92 5.80
N ARG A 66 -11.65 -2.16 5.30
CA ARG A 66 -10.34 -2.81 5.11
C ARG A 66 -9.44 -2.01 4.17
N SER A 67 -10.01 -1.44 3.12
CA SER A 67 -9.32 -0.58 2.16
C SER A 67 -8.79 0.70 2.79
N MET A 68 -9.60 1.36 3.63
CA MET A 68 -9.20 2.59 4.32
C MET A 68 -8.15 2.32 5.41
N LEU A 69 -8.29 1.22 6.14
CA LEU A 69 -7.29 0.80 7.12
C LEU A 69 -5.97 0.42 6.44
N ALA A 70 -5.99 -0.34 5.34
CA ALA A 70 -4.79 -0.68 4.58
C ALA A 70 -4.06 0.58 4.07
N ARG A 71 -4.78 1.54 3.47
CA ARG A 71 -4.23 2.85 3.08
C ARG A 71 -3.52 3.54 4.23
N THR A 72 -4.19 3.60 5.38
CA THR A 72 -3.68 4.29 6.57
C THR A 72 -2.42 3.62 7.12
N LEU A 73 -2.42 2.28 7.21
CA LEU A 73 -1.26 1.50 7.66
C LEU A 73 -0.04 1.72 6.75
N ILE A 74 -0.25 1.77 5.43
CA ILE A 74 0.82 2.05 4.46
C ILE A 74 1.42 3.44 4.70
N GLN A 75 0.57 4.46 4.87
CA GLN A 75 1.03 5.83 5.14
C GLN A 75 1.75 5.95 6.49
N ASN A 76 1.37 5.13 7.48
CA ASN A 76 2.05 5.02 8.78
C ASN A 76 3.27 4.10 8.78
N ARG A 77 3.82 3.73 7.61
CA ARG A 77 5.02 2.88 7.48
C ARG A 77 4.85 1.50 8.14
N LYS A 78 3.65 0.94 8.08
CA LYS A 78 3.32 -0.41 8.57
C LYS A 78 2.92 -1.34 7.42
N PRO A 79 3.80 -1.59 6.43
CA PRO A 79 3.44 -2.37 5.25
C PRO A 79 3.03 -3.81 5.60
N HIS A 80 3.72 -4.47 6.54
CA HIS A 80 3.36 -5.84 6.95
C HIS A 80 1.91 -5.94 7.46
N ALA A 81 1.43 -4.95 8.22
CA ALA A 81 0.05 -4.95 8.71
C ALA A 81 -0.97 -4.81 7.58
N ALA A 82 -0.66 -4.02 6.54
CA ALA A 82 -1.53 -3.93 5.36
C ALA A 82 -1.55 -5.25 4.57
N TRP A 83 -0.40 -5.93 4.43
CA TRP A 83 -0.33 -7.26 3.83
C TRP A 83 -1.15 -8.29 4.60
N ASP A 84 -1.10 -8.28 5.94
CA ASP A 84 -1.88 -9.18 6.78
C ASP A 84 -3.39 -8.99 6.60
N LEU A 85 -3.86 -7.75 6.39
CA LEU A 85 -5.27 -7.49 6.07
C LEU A 85 -5.70 -8.17 4.77
N TYR A 86 -4.85 -8.10 3.73
CA TYR A 86 -5.06 -8.84 2.50
C TYR A 86 -5.08 -10.35 2.75
N ALA A 87 -4.06 -10.89 3.41
CA ALA A 87 -3.91 -12.32 3.64
C ALA A 87 -5.06 -12.95 4.46
N ARG A 88 -5.70 -12.16 5.33
CA ARG A 88 -6.84 -12.59 6.15
C ARG A 88 -8.19 -12.47 5.43
N THR A 89 -8.24 -11.80 4.27
CA THR A 89 -9.49 -11.64 3.51
C THR A 89 -9.86 -12.96 2.83
N LYS A 90 -11.00 -13.54 3.23
CA LYS A 90 -11.44 -14.87 2.75
C LYS A 90 -12.07 -14.83 1.37
N ASP A 91 -12.83 -13.77 1.06
CA ASP A 91 -13.44 -13.62 -0.25
C ASP A 91 -12.35 -13.31 -1.29
N THR A 92 -12.28 -14.13 -2.34
CA THR A 92 -11.20 -14.07 -3.33
C THR A 92 -11.27 -12.81 -4.18
N LYS A 93 -12.47 -12.29 -4.46
CA LYS A 93 -12.66 -11.05 -5.24
C LYS A 93 -12.26 -9.84 -4.41
N GLU A 94 -12.68 -9.79 -3.15
CA GLU A 94 -12.27 -8.75 -2.20
C GLU A 94 -10.77 -8.78 -1.95
N ALA A 95 -10.18 -9.96 -1.75
CA ALA A 95 -8.74 -10.12 -1.53
C ALA A 95 -7.94 -9.62 -2.74
N PHE A 96 -8.39 -9.97 -3.95
CA PHE A 96 -7.76 -9.48 -5.19
C PHE A 96 -7.88 -7.96 -5.33
N TYR A 97 -9.07 -7.39 -5.06
CA TYR A 97 -9.27 -5.94 -5.05
C TYR A 97 -8.35 -5.24 -4.04
N LEU A 98 -8.29 -5.78 -2.81
CA LEU A 98 -7.47 -5.23 -1.74
C LEU A 98 -5.97 -5.32 -2.06
N LEU A 99 -5.52 -6.41 -2.67
CA LEU A 99 -4.14 -6.57 -3.13
C LEU A 99 -3.79 -5.54 -4.21
N LYS A 100 -4.67 -5.29 -5.20
CA LYS A 100 -4.46 -4.22 -6.20
C LYS A 100 -4.31 -2.86 -5.53
N LEU A 101 -5.18 -2.55 -4.58
CA LEU A 101 -5.15 -1.28 -3.84
C LEU A 101 -3.84 -1.13 -3.08
N ILE A 102 -3.45 -2.15 -2.31
CA ILE A 102 -2.22 -2.17 -1.52
C ILE A 102 -0.98 -2.05 -2.42
N ALA A 103 -0.92 -2.76 -3.55
CA ALA A 103 0.21 -2.67 -4.48
C ALA A 103 0.42 -1.23 -4.99
N ASN A 104 -0.67 -0.57 -5.38
CA ASN A 104 -0.65 0.81 -5.84
C ASN A 104 -0.27 1.79 -4.71
N ASP A 105 -0.81 1.60 -3.52
CA ASP A 105 -0.53 2.50 -2.39
C ASP A 105 0.89 2.33 -1.86
N TYR A 106 1.45 1.10 -1.84
CA TYR A 106 2.88 0.89 -1.59
C TYR A 106 3.74 1.66 -2.58
N TYR A 107 3.40 1.56 -3.87
CA TYR A 107 4.15 2.25 -4.91
C TYR A 107 4.13 3.77 -4.70
N LYS A 108 2.96 4.35 -4.41
CA LYS A 108 2.79 5.79 -4.13
C LYS A 108 3.51 6.23 -2.86
N ALA A 109 3.55 5.39 -1.82
CA ALA A 109 4.24 5.67 -0.56
C ALA A 109 5.78 5.51 -0.64
N GLY A 110 6.29 5.01 -1.77
CA GLY A 110 7.71 4.71 -1.96
C GLY A 110 8.18 3.41 -1.30
N GLU A 111 7.25 2.56 -0.87
CA GLU A 111 7.50 1.22 -0.30
C GLU A 111 7.75 0.21 -1.42
N TYR A 112 8.72 0.48 -2.30
CA TYR A 112 8.88 -0.23 -3.57
C TYR A 112 9.17 -1.72 -3.43
N PHE A 113 9.86 -2.13 -2.36
CA PHE A 113 10.12 -3.55 -2.07
C PHE A 113 8.80 -4.32 -1.87
N HIS A 114 7.91 -3.76 -1.04
CA HIS A 114 6.59 -4.33 -0.79
C HIS A 114 5.69 -4.23 -2.03
N ALA A 115 5.77 -3.13 -2.78
CA ALA A 115 5.04 -2.97 -4.05
C ALA A 115 5.41 -4.04 -5.08
N ALA A 116 6.71 -4.30 -5.29
CA ALA A 116 7.19 -5.30 -6.24
C ALA A 116 6.66 -6.71 -5.90
N LYS A 117 6.67 -7.08 -4.60
CA LYS A 117 6.11 -8.35 -4.13
C LYS A 117 4.61 -8.44 -4.33
N ALA A 118 3.88 -7.35 -4.09
CA ALA A 118 2.43 -7.30 -4.31
C ALA A 118 2.07 -7.41 -5.80
N PHE A 119 2.76 -6.70 -6.69
CA PHE A 119 2.57 -6.82 -8.13
C PHE A 119 2.94 -8.22 -8.66
N ASN A 120 4.00 -8.83 -8.12
CA ASN A 120 4.34 -10.21 -8.45
C ASN A 120 3.22 -11.19 -8.06
N GLN A 121 2.57 -10.97 -6.92
CA GLN A 121 1.44 -11.81 -6.50
C GLN A 121 0.20 -11.56 -7.37
N LEU A 122 -0.06 -10.30 -7.78
CA LEU A 122 -1.14 -9.97 -8.70
C LEU A 122 -0.96 -10.67 -10.04
N GLU A 123 0.23 -10.65 -10.61
CA GLU A 123 0.56 -11.30 -11.88
C GLU A 123 0.34 -12.82 -11.85
N LYS A 124 0.63 -13.47 -10.71
CA LYS A 124 0.33 -14.90 -10.53
C LYS A 124 -1.16 -15.22 -10.51
N ILE A 125 -1.98 -14.28 -10.03
CA ILE A 125 -3.44 -14.45 -9.93
C ILE A 125 -4.11 -14.09 -11.27
N ASP A 126 -3.64 -13.02 -11.90
CA ASP A 126 -4.17 -12.46 -13.14
C ASP A 126 -2.97 -11.97 -13.97
N PRO A 127 -2.57 -12.66 -15.05
CA PRO A 127 -1.36 -12.36 -15.82
C PRO A 127 -1.55 -11.17 -16.76
N SER A 128 -1.97 -10.03 -16.22
CA SER A 128 -2.10 -8.76 -16.95
C SER A 128 -0.73 -8.09 -17.13
N PRO A 129 -0.43 -7.56 -18.34
CA PRO A 129 0.79 -6.79 -18.59
C PRO A 129 1.00 -5.61 -17.64
N GLU A 130 -0.07 -5.04 -17.09
CA GLU A 130 -0.01 -3.91 -16.16
C GLU A 130 0.71 -4.26 -14.85
N TYR A 131 0.52 -5.47 -14.32
CA TYR A 131 1.17 -5.87 -13.08
C TYR A 131 2.66 -6.15 -13.29
N TRP A 132 3.02 -6.72 -14.44
CA TRP A 132 4.42 -6.83 -14.83
C TRP A 132 5.08 -5.44 -14.91
N GLN A 133 4.42 -4.47 -15.55
CA GLN A 133 4.90 -3.10 -15.64
C GLN A 133 5.04 -2.45 -14.26
N GLY A 134 4.06 -2.67 -13.36
CA GLY A 134 4.11 -2.22 -11.97
C GLY A 134 5.26 -2.85 -11.19
N LYS A 135 5.48 -4.16 -11.34
CA LYS A 135 6.60 -4.90 -10.72
C LYS A 135 7.95 -4.38 -11.22
N ARG A 136 8.11 -4.22 -12.54
CA ARG A 136 9.31 -3.65 -13.17
C ARG A 136 9.58 -2.23 -12.67
N GLY A 137 8.56 -1.37 -12.62
CA GLY A 137 8.67 -0.02 -12.09
C GLY A 137 9.10 -0.01 -10.61
N ALA A 138 8.51 -0.89 -9.81
CA ALA A 138 8.84 -1.04 -8.40
C ALA A 138 10.28 -1.54 -8.22
N ALA A 139 10.75 -2.48 -9.03
CA ALA A 139 12.14 -2.95 -9.01
C ALA A 139 13.14 -1.82 -9.29
N CYS A 140 12.87 -0.95 -10.25
CA CYS A 140 13.67 0.26 -10.47
C CYS A 140 13.63 1.21 -9.25
N GLY A 141 12.49 1.30 -8.57
CA GLY A 141 12.37 2.05 -7.31
C GLY A 141 13.20 1.45 -6.17
N VAL A 142 13.24 0.13 -6.04
CA VAL A 142 14.10 -0.58 -5.07
C VAL A 142 15.57 -0.33 -5.38
N PHE A 143 15.96 -0.38 -6.66
CA PHE A 143 17.31 -0.05 -7.10
C PHE A 143 17.70 1.40 -6.75
N ARG A 144 16.80 2.37 -6.97
CA ARG A 144 17.01 3.75 -6.54
C ARG A 144 17.20 3.85 -5.02
N HIS A 145 16.44 3.10 -4.23
CA HIS A 145 16.61 3.08 -2.78
C HIS A 145 17.93 2.43 -2.35
N LEU A 146 18.38 1.38 -3.04
CA LEU A 146 19.70 0.77 -2.82
C LEU A 146 20.81 1.78 -3.10
N PHE A 147 20.72 2.54 -4.19
CA PHE A 147 21.66 3.62 -4.52
C PHE A 147 21.76 4.66 -3.39
N HIS A 148 20.65 4.94 -2.70
CA HIS A 148 20.61 5.85 -1.55
C HIS A 148 20.84 5.18 -0.19
N GLY A 149 21.21 3.88 -0.14
CA GLY A 149 21.44 3.15 1.11
C GLY A 149 20.19 2.94 1.98
N ARG A 150 18.99 3.02 1.41
CA ARG A 150 17.71 2.85 2.11
C ARG A 150 17.19 1.41 2.13
N VAL A 151 17.81 0.55 1.32
CA VAL A 151 17.45 -0.86 1.14
C VAL A 151 18.74 -1.67 1.12
N THR A 152 18.68 -2.90 1.64
CA THR A 152 19.83 -3.81 1.69
C THR A 152 20.09 -4.50 0.34
N PRO A 153 21.33 -4.93 0.06
CA PRO A 153 21.63 -5.74 -1.13
C PRO A 153 20.78 -7.02 -1.21
N ASP A 154 20.53 -7.68 -0.08
CA ASP A 154 19.69 -8.89 -0.01
C ASP A 154 18.27 -8.63 -0.48
N GLN A 155 17.67 -7.51 -0.08
CA GLN A 155 16.35 -7.11 -0.57
C GLN A 155 16.35 -6.84 -2.07
N MET A 156 17.42 -6.26 -2.63
CA MET A 156 17.54 -6.08 -4.07
C MET A 156 17.67 -7.43 -4.79
N SER A 157 18.51 -8.35 -4.29
CA SER A 157 18.65 -9.70 -4.84
C SER A 157 17.33 -10.47 -4.84
N GLU A 158 16.53 -10.35 -3.79
CA GLU A 158 15.18 -10.95 -3.76
C GLU A 158 14.33 -10.43 -4.94
N ILE A 159 14.33 -9.11 -5.19
CA ILE A 159 13.56 -8.52 -6.28
C ILE A 159 14.11 -8.89 -7.66
N LEU A 160 15.43 -8.97 -7.83
CA LEU A 160 16.02 -9.47 -9.08
C LEU A 160 15.59 -10.91 -9.36
N GLY A 161 15.61 -11.77 -8.34
CA GLY A 161 15.14 -13.14 -8.45
C GLY A 161 13.64 -13.26 -8.75
N LEU A 162 12.83 -12.25 -8.43
CA LEU A 162 11.44 -12.19 -8.88
C LEU A 162 11.36 -11.88 -10.38
N LEU A 163 12.14 -10.92 -10.89
CA LEU A 163 12.14 -10.56 -12.31
C LEU A 163 12.68 -11.66 -13.22
N GLU A 164 13.72 -12.37 -12.78
CA GLU A 164 14.37 -13.45 -13.56
C GLU A 164 13.46 -14.66 -13.80
N ARG A 165 12.41 -14.84 -12.98
CA ARG A 165 11.45 -15.94 -13.13
C ARG A 165 10.46 -15.71 -14.26
N ASP A 166 10.18 -14.45 -14.58
CA ASP A 166 9.30 -14.10 -15.68
C ASP A 166 10.19 -13.96 -16.91
N ASN A 167 10.10 -14.93 -17.82
CA ASN A 167 10.88 -14.98 -19.06
C ASN A 167 10.43 -13.87 -20.03
N HIS A 168 10.58 -12.61 -19.60
CA HIS A 168 10.12 -11.41 -20.28
C HIS A 168 11.34 -10.67 -20.83
N PRO A 169 11.39 -10.30 -22.12
CA PRO A 169 12.59 -9.72 -22.75
C PRO A 169 13.17 -8.49 -22.06
N GLN A 170 12.31 -7.70 -21.41
CA GLN A 170 12.73 -6.50 -20.65
C GLN A 170 13.25 -6.80 -19.24
N ALA A 171 12.97 -7.99 -18.69
CA ALA A 171 13.48 -8.42 -17.39
C ALA A 171 15.01 -8.51 -17.43
N ASP A 172 15.54 -9.20 -18.44
CA ASP A 172 16.99 -9.39 -18.65
C ASP A 172 17.73 -8.06 -18.75
N PHE A 173 17.15 -7.08 -19.45
CA PHE A 173 17.73 -5.76 -19.56
C PHE A 173 17.84 -5.05 -18.20
N VAL A 174 16.77 -5.06 -17.41
CA VAL A 174 16.74 -4.42 -16.08
C VAL A 174 17.71 -5.14 -15.13
N VAL A 175 17.65 -6.46 -15.07
CA VAL A 175 18.49 -7.30 -14.20
C VAL A 175 19.97 -7.10 -14.53
N SER A 176 20.34 -7.22 -15.81
CA SER A 176 21.74 -7.07 -16.24
C SER A 176 22.28 -5.67 -15.97
N THR A 177 21.46 -4.62 -16.14
CA THR A 177 21.85 -3.24 -15.84
C THR A 177 22.15 -3.06 -14.35
N ILE A 178 21.29 -3.57 -13.47
CA ILE A 178 21.46 -3.47 -12.01
C ILE A 178 22.67 -4.28 -11.54
N ARG A 179 22.84 -5.52 -12.01
CA ARG A 179 23.98 -6.35 -11.65
C ARG A 179 25.30 -5.73 -12.11
N LYS A 180 25.37 -5.18 -13.32
CA LYS A 180 26.55 -4.43 -13.80
C LYS A 180 26.88 -3.24 -12.91
N TRP A 181 25.87 -2.48 -12.48
CA TRP A 181 26.07 -1.37 -11.55
C TRP A 181 26.63 -1.86 -10.20
N ALA A 182 26.07 -2.94 -9.65
CA ALA A 182 26.50 -3.49 -8.36
C ALA A 182 27.96 -3.97 -8.38
N VAL A 183 28.37 -4.66 -9.45
CA VAL A 183 29.78 -5.08 -9.66
C VAL A 183 30.73 -3.87 -9.65
N ASN A 184 30.38 -2.80 -10.39
CA ASN A 184 31.20 -1.59 -10.45
C ASN A 184 31.33 -0.89 -9.08
N HIS A 185 30.36 -1.06 -8.19
CA HIS A 185 30.31 -0.45 -6.86
C HIS A 185 30.69 -1.41 -5.73
N LYS A 186 31.15 -2.63 -6.06
CA LYS A 186 31.53 -3.68 -5.09
C LYS A 186 30.38 -4.06 -4.13
N ILE A 187 29.15 -4.03 -4.62
CA ILE A 187 27.97 -4.49 -3.89
C ILE A 187 27.69 -5.93 -4.32
N ASP A 188 27.60 -6.83 -3.35
CA ASP A 188 27.26 -8.23 -3.59
C ASP A 188 25.74 -8.38 -3.77
N LEU A 189 25.32 -8.66 -5.00
CA LEU A 189 23.96 -9.05 -5.34
C LEU A 189 23.99 -10.51 -5.76
N LYS A 190 23.55 -11.39 -4.87
CA LYS A 190 23.32 -12.82 -5.14
C LYS A 190 22.26 -13.01 -6.22
#